data_AF-A0A1F5HLU1-F1
#
_entry.id   AF-A0A1F5HLU1-F1
#
_cell.length_a   1.000
_cell.length_b   1.000
_cell.length_c   1.000
_cell.angle_alpha   90.00
_cell.angle_beta   90.00
_cell.angle_gamma   90.00
#
_symmetry.space_group_name_H-M   'P 1'
#
loop_
_entity.id
_entity.type
_entity.pdbx_description
1 polymer ?
#
loop_
_entity_poly.entity_id
_entity_poly.type
_entity_poly.pdbx_seq_one_letter_code
_entity_poly.pdbx_strand_id
1 'polypeptide(L)'
;MTSVSKNTFVTLFLILVLLLMFFPLMSTFNDILTRIVINLRGYAFIREVIVPFEVRMVAVILTVLGFDVGVTKEYVVLGSSAPFIAEIVWNCIGWQSLLFFIITAFIGLQGDKYTNVSKIKALIIGALGTFWVNILRIVVVVLAAYFFGQSTGLIIHNYGSLLAVILWLFFFWWFTYSFVLEERS
;
A
#
# COMPACT_ATOMS: atom_id res chain seq x y z
N MET A 1 15.51 -22.51 -23.47
CA MET A 1 15.52 -22.13 -22.04
C MET A 1 16.69 -21.18 -21.84
N THR A 2 16.41 -19.88 -21.78
CA THR A 2 17.41 -18.82 -21.68
C THR A 2 18.12 -18.89 -20.33
N SER A 3 19.43 -19.15 -20.35
CA SER A 3 20.27 -19.17 -19.15
C SER A 3 20.25 -17.79 -18.49
N VAL A 4 19.55 -17.66 -17.36
CA VAL A 4 19.67 -16.50 -16.49
C VAL A 4 21.16 -16.34 -16.17
N SER A 5 21.77 -15.21 -16.54
CA SER A 5 23.19 -15.01 -16.31
C SER A 5 23.46 -15.08 -14.80
N LYS A 6 24.56 -15.72 -14.39
CA LYS A 6 24.97 -15.82 -12.98
C LYS A 6 24.95 -14.45 -12.28
N ASN A 7 25.28 -13.40 -13.02
CA ASN A 7 25.25 -12.02 -12.55
C ASN A 7 23.82 -11.54 -12.26
N THR A 8 22.86 -11.85 -13.14
CA THR A 8 21.43 -11.52 -12.92
C THR A 8 20.89 -12.21 -11.67
N PHE A 9 21.23 -13.48 -11.47
CA PHE A 9 20.85 -14.21 -10.25
C PHE A 9 21.45 -13.56 -8.99
N VAL A 10 22.74 -13.24 -9.01
CA VAL A 10 23.42 -12.58 -7.88
C VAL A 10 22.81 -11.20 -7.59
N THR A 11 22.50 -10.40 -8.61
CA THR A 11 21.85 -9.09 -8.42
C THR A 11 20.47 -9.22 -7.79
N LEU A 12 19.62 -10.13 -8.30
CA LEU A 12 18.30 -10.36 -7.71
C LEU A 12 18.39 -10.86 -6.27
N PHE A 13 19.35 -11.74 -6.00
CA PHE A 13 19.60 -12.25 -4.65
C PHE A 13 20.06 -11.15 -3.69
N LEU A 14 20.97 -10.26 -4.12
CA LEU A 14 21.41 -9.13 -3.32
C LEU A 14 20.28 -8.13 -3.03
N ILE A 15 19.42 -7.84 -4.02
CA ILE A 15 18.24 -7.00 -3.82
C ILE A 15 17.32 -7.66 -2.79
N LEU A 16 17.04 -8.96 -2.91
CA LEU A 16 16.22 -9.69 -1.96
C LEU A 16 16.81 -9.63 -0.54
N VAL A 17 18.11 -9.84 -0.38
CA VAL A 17 18.78 -9.76 0.92
C VAL A 17 18.64 -8.36 1.52
N LEU A 18 18.88 -7.30 0.74
CA LEU A 18 18.72 -5.92 1.21
C LEU A 18 17.28 -5.63 1.63
N LEU A 19 16.29 -6.08 0.86
CA LEU A 19 14.87 -5.93 1.19
C LEU A 19 14.53 -6.64 2.51
N LEU A 20 14.98 -7.88 2.69
CA LEU A 20 14.74 -8.65 3.91
C LEU A 20 15.44 -8.03 5.13
N MET A 21 16.63 -7.47 4.97
CA MET A 21 17.35 -6.78 6.04
C MET A 21 16.66 -5.47 6.46
N PHE A 22 16.06 -4.75 5.52
CA PHE A 22 15.38 -3.48 5.80
C PHE A 22 13.96 -3.67 6.35
N PHE A 23 13.37 -4.84 6.14
CA PHE A 23 12.03 -5.19 6.59
C PHE A 23 11.78 -4.97 8.11
N PRO A 24 12.60 -5.49 9.04
CA PRO A 24 12.39 -5.29 10.48
C PRO A 24 12.54 -3.83 10.91
N LEU A 25 13.43 -3.07 10.26
CA LEU A 25 13.59 -1.64 10.51
C LEU A 25 12.32 -0.88 10.13
N MET A 26 11.77 -1.19 8.96
CA MET A 26 10.55 -0.55 8.46
C MET A 26 9.32 -0.91 9.32
N SER A 27 9.22 -2.17 9.78
CA SER A 27 8.19 -2.57 10.75
C SER A 27 8.29 -1.78 12.06
N THR A 28 9.50 -1.60 12.57
CA THR A 28 9.73 -0.84 13.81
C THR A 28 9.33 0.63 13.64
N PHE A 29 9.68 1.23 12.49
CA PHE A 29 9.29 2.60 12.18
C PHE A 29 7.76 2.75 12.08
N ASN A 30 7.08 1.79 11.45
CA ASN A 30 5.61 1.74 11.38
C ASN A 30 4.97 1.71 12.78
N ASP A 31 5.52 0.91 13.69
CA ASP A 31 5.02 0.81 15.07
C ASP A 31 5.20 2.13 15.83
N ILE A 32 6.35 2.78 15.67
CA ILE A 32 6.61 4.10 16.27
C ILE A 32 5.62 5.14 15.73
N LEU A 33 5.45 5.23 14.42
CA LEU A 33 4.48 6.14 13.79
C LEU A 33 3.07 5.89 14.30
N THR A 34 2.67 4.62 14.40
CA THR A 34 1.34 4.23 14.90
C THR A 34 1.13 4.74 16.32
N ARG A 35 2.12 4.55 17.20
CA ARG A 35 2.07 5.06 18.59
C ARG A 35 1.97 6.57 18.65
N ILE A 36 2.71 7.29 17.80
CA ILE A 36 2.64 8.76 17.71
C ILE A 36 1.23 9.21 17.32
N VAL A 37 0.64 8.63 16.27
CA VAL A 37 -0.71 9.00 15.82
C VAL A 37 -1.78 8.69 16.86
N ILE A 38 -1.66 7.58 17.58
CA ILE A 38 -2.54 7.24 18.70
C ILE A 38 -2.44 8.31 19.79
N ASN A 39 -1.22 8.67 20.20
CA ASN A 39 -0.99 9.66 21.25
C ASN A 39 -1.49 11.06 20.88
N LEU A 40 -1.38 11.44 19.61
CA LEU A 40 -1.88 12.71 19.09
C LEU A 40 -3.40 12.71 18.81
N ARG A 41 -4.09 11.59 19.09
CA ARG A 41 -5.52 11.36 18.77
C ARG A 41 -5.87 11.54 17.29
N GLY A 42 -4.87 11.53 16.40
CA GLY A 42 -5.05 11.67 14.96
C GLY A 42 -5.80 10.48 14.33
N TYR A 43 -5.81 9.33 15.02
CA TYR A 43 -6.57 8.16 14.60
C TYR A 43 -8.07 8.43 14.49
N ALA A 44 -8.63 9.35 15.29
CA ALA A 44 -10.06 9.64 15.28
C ALA A 44 -10.52 10.21 13.94
N PHE A 45 -9.75 11.15 13.38
CA PHE A 45 -10.03 11.72 12.06
C PHE A 45 -9.98 10.67 10.95
N ILE A 46 -8.92 9.84 10.95
CA ILE A 46 -8.76 8.76 9.98
C ILE A 46 -9.93 7.78 10.09
N ARG A 47 -10.30 7.42 11.33
CA ARG A 47 -11.39 6.50 11.65
C ARG A 47 -12.76 7.01 11.22
N GLU A 48 -13.09 8.25 11.53
CA GLU A 48 -14.45 8.76 11.33
C GLU A 48 -14.71 9.24 9.90
N VAL A 49 -13.67 9.70 9.21
CA VAL A 49 -13.80 10.32 7.88
C VAL A 49 -13.29 9.39 6.78
N ILE A 50 -12.10 8.81 6.95
CA ILE A 50 -11.41 8.09 5.87
C ILE A 50 -11.83 6.61 5.82
N VAL A 51 -11.94 5.91 6.96
CA VAL A 51 -12.38 4.49 7.00
C VAL A 51 -13.69 4.26 6.26
N PRO A 52 -14.77 5.02 6.50
CA PRO A 52 -16.05 4.72 5.86
C PRO A 52 -16.00 4.89 4.34
N PHE A 53 -15.14 5.79 3.85
CA PHE A 53 -14.92 5.96 2.41
C PHE A 53 -14.19 4.76 1.80
N GLU A 54 -13.10 4.30 2.44
CA GLU A 54 -12.36 3.14 1.97
C GLU A 54 -13.16 1.83 2.03
N VAL A 55 -13.91 1.62 3.12
CA VAL A 55 -14.79 0.44 3.26
C VAL A 55 -15.77 0.36 2.08
N ARG A 56 -16.35 1.49 1.67
CA ARG A 56 -17.26 1.54 0.52
C ARG A 56 -16.56 1.21 -0.79
N MET A 57 -15.34 1.68 -1.00
CA MET A 57 -14.59 1.38 -2.24
C MET A 57 -14.17 -0.08 -2.31
N VAL A 58 -13.70 -0.64 -1.19
CA VAL A 58 -13.42 -2.07 -1.07
C VAL A 58 -14.68 -2.88 -1.37
N ALA A 59 -15.83 -2.46 -0.83
CA ALA A 59 -17.10 -3.11 -1.11
C ALA A 59 -17.49 -3.06 -2.59
N VAL A 60 -17.33 -1.91 -3.26
CA VAL A 60 -17.58 -1.79 -4.71
C VAL A 60 -16.72 -2.76 -5.49
N ILE A 61 -15.43 -2.88 -5.19
CA ILE A 61 -14.54 -3.82 -5.87
C ILE A 61 -15.00 -5.26 -5.63
N LEU A 62 -15.34 -5.61 -4.39
CA LEU A 62 -15.83 -6.95 -4.04
C LEU A 62 -17.16 -7.27 -4.73
N THR A 63 -18.07 -6.31 -4.85
CA THR A 63 -19.31 -6.47 -5.63
C THR A 63 -19.02 -6.70 -7.12
N VAL A 64 -18.07 -5.95 -7.70
CA VAL A 64 -17.64 -6.15 -9.10
C VAL A 64 -17.02 -7.55 -9.30
N LEU A 65 -16.35 -8.09 -8.28
CA LEU A 65 -15.83 -9.45 -8.29
C LEU A 65 -16.91 -10.54 -8.08
N GLY A 66 -18.17 -10.15 -7.90
CA GLY A 66 -19.33 -11.06 -7.83
C GLY A 66 -19.76 -11.46 -6.42
N PHE A 67 -19.24 -10.80 -5.38
CA PHE A 67 -19.65 -11.06 -4.00
C PHE A 67 -20.91 -10.26 -3.62
N ASP A 68 -21.75 -10.85 -2.78
CA ASP A 68 -22.81 -10.11 -2.07
C ASP A 68 -22.18 -9.42 -0.86
N VAL A 69 -22.20 -8.08 -0.87
CA VAL A 69 -21.42 -7.25 0.06
C VAL A 69 -22.33 -6.28 0.81
N GLY A 70 -22.38 -6.43 2.13
CA GLY A 70 -22.92 -5.44 3.05
C GLY A 70 -21.83 -4.49 3.54
N VAL A 71 -22.18 -3.21 3.75
CA VAL A 71 -21.27 -2.20 4.30
C VAL A 71 -21.84 -1.62 5.59
N THR A 72 -21.04 -1.65 6.64
CA THR A 72 -21.24 -0.88 7.88
C THR A 72 -20.03 0.03 8.09
N LYS A 73 -20.13 1.07 8.93
CA LYS A 73 -19.09 2.11 9.14
C LYS A 73 -17.65 1.64 8.96
N GLU A 74 -17.26 0.55 9.63
CA GLU A 74 -15.89 0.00 9.64
C GLU A 74 -15.83 -1.46 9.17
N TYR A 75 -16.96 -2.01 8.73
CA TYR A 75 -17.08 -3.44 8.45
C TYR A 75 -17.56 -3.70 7.04
N VAL A 76 -16.93 -4.67 6.40
CA VAL A 76 -17.40 -5.30 5.17
C VAL A 76 -17.99 -6.65 5.55
N VAL A 77 -19.21 -6.93 5.11
CA VAL A 77 -19.91 -8.19 5.35
C VAL A 77 -20.04 -8.93 4.03
N LEU A 78 -19.58 -10.17 3.96
CA LEU A 78 -19.61 -10.99 2.75
C LEU A 78 -20.55 -12.18 2.91
N GLY A 79 -21.47 -12.33 1.97
CA GLY A 79 -22.41 -13.45 1.89
C GLY A 79 -23.63 -13.31 2.81
N SER A 80 -24.73 -13.94 2.41
CA SER A 80 -26.06 -13.76 3.02
C SER A 80 -26.45 -14.89 3.98
N SER A 81 -25.98 -16.13 3.77
CA SER A 81 -26.34 -17.30 4.59
C SER A 81 -25.39 -17.57 5.77
N ALA A 82 -24.10 -17.26 5.61
CA ALA A 82 -23.07 -17.34 6.63
C ALA A 82 -22.15 -16.11 6.50
N PRO A 83 -22.58 -14.96 7.04
CA PRO A 83 -21.91 -13.68 6.79
C PRO A 83 -20.50 -13.67 7.38
N PHE A 84 -19.50 -13.48 6.53
CA PHE A 84 -18.13 -13.22 6.95
C PHE A 84 -17.96 -11.72 7.18
N ILE A 85 -17.54 -11.33 8.38
CA ILE A 85 -17.39 -9.93 8.77
C ILE A 85 -15.91 -9.58 8.84
N ALA A 86 -15.46 -8.66 7.99
CA ALA A 86 -14.12 -8.12 8.00
C ALA A 86 -14.14 -6.68 8.54
N GLU A 87 -13.42 -6.44 9.63
CA GLU A 87 -13.19 -5.10 10.16
C GLU A 87 -12.01 -4.42 9.46
N ILE A 88 -12.24 -3.23 8.92
CA ILE A 88 -11.21 -2.37 8.32
C ILE A 88 -10.84 -1.31 9.36
N VAL A 89 -9.78 -1.60 10.11
CA VAL A 89 -9.26 -0.70 11.14
C VAL A 89 -8.50 0.47 10.49
N TRP A 90 -8.48 1.63 11.13
CA TRP A 90 -7.81 2.86 10.66
C TRP A 90 -6.33 2.67 10.22
N ASN A 91 -5.62 1.71 10.80
CA ASN A 91 -4.24 1.40 10.43
C ASN A 91 -4.15 0.72 9.04
N CYS A 92 -5.22 0.07 8.60
CA CYS A 92 -5.30 -0.65 7.33
C CYS A 92 -5.53 0.25 6.11
N ILE A 93 -5.75 1.55 6.31
CA ILE A 93 -6.06 2.52 5.24
C ILE A 93 -4.83 2.85 4.39
N GLY A 94 -3.63 2.58 4.92
CA GLY A 94 -2.40 2.88 4.21
C GLY A 94 -1.99 4.36 4.29
N TRP A 95 -2.49 5.11 5.27
CA TRP A 95 -1.98 6.44 5.60
C TRP A 95 -0.44 6.45 5.81
N GLN A 96 0.13 5.36 6.34
CA GLN A 96 1.57 5.19 6.48
C GLN A 96 2.28 5.14 5.12
N SER A 97 1.71 4.41 4.15
CA SER A 97 2.27 4.35 2.80
C SER A 97 2.19 5.70 2.07
N LEU A 98 1.14 6.48 2.33
CA LEU A 98 1.02 7.84 1.83
C LEU A 98 2.11 8.75 2.44
N LEU A 99 2.38 8.59 3.73
CA LEU A 99 3.48 9.30 4.39
C LEU A 99 4.84 8.92 3.78
N PHE A 100 5.10 7.63 3.56
CA PHE A 100 6.33 7.18 2.90
C PHE A 100 6.46 7.73 1.48
N PHE A 101 5.37 7.72 0.72
CA PHE A 101 5.32 8.35 -0.59
C PHE A 101 5.70 9.83 -0.51
N ILE A 102 5.11 10.60 0.40
CA ILE A 102 5.43 12.04 0.58
C ILE A 102 6.90 12.25 0.93
N ILE A 103 7.45 11.48 1.89
CA ILE A 103 8.86 11.59 2.29
C ILE A 103 9.78 11.27 1.12
N THR A 104 9.53 10.16 0.43
CA THR A 104 10.35 9.78 -0.73
C THR A 104 10.20 10.78 -1.86
N ALA A 105 9.01 11.36 -2.06
CA ALA A 105 8.74 12.36 -3.09
C ALA A 105 9.54 13.64 -2.85
N PHE A 106 9.61 14.09 -1.60
CA PHE A 106 10.41 15.25 -1.21
C PHE A 106 11.90 15.05 -1.53
N ILE A 107 12.43 13.86 -1.23
CA ILE A 107 13.84 13.52 -1.48
C ILE A 107 14.09 13.30 -2.97
N GLY A 108 13.26 12.51 -3.64
CA GLY A 108 13.45 12.07 -5.02
C GLY A 108 13.21 13.14 -6.07
N LEU A 109 12.44 14.18 -5.75
CA LEU A 109 12.20 15.35 -6.61
C LEU A 109 13.00 16.59 -6.21
N GLN A 110 13.93 16.44 -5.26
CA GLN A 110 14.79 17.52 -4.79
C GLN A 110 15.74 18.01 -5.91
N GLY A 111 16.01 19.32 -5.93
CA GLY A 111 16.90 19.96 -6.89
C GLY A 111 16.19 20.40 -8.18
N ASP A 112 16.89 21.19 -8.99
CA ASP A 112 16.30 21.87 -10.16
C ASP A 112 16.48 21.11 -11.48
N LYS A 113 16.97 19.87 -11.41
CA LYS A 113 17.24 19.03 -12.58
C LYS A 113 16.01 18.78 -13.46
N TYR A 114 14.82 18.67 -12.87
CA TYR A 114 13.58 18.30 -13.58
C TYR A 114 12.59 19.47 -13.72
N THR A 115 11.77 19.45 -14.77
CA THR A 115 10.74 20.47 -15.00
C THR A 115 9.68 20.44 -13.89
N ASN A 116 9.08 21.59 -13.56
CA ASN A 116 8.02 21.62 -12.54
C ASN A 116 6.77 20.83 -12.98
N VAL A 117 6.49 20.82 -14.28
CA VAL A 117 5.34 20.10 -14.84
C VAL A 117 5.53 18.59 -14.69
N SER A 118 6.71 18.06 -15.01
CA SER A 118 6.98 16.63 -14.86
C SER A 118 6.95 16.17 -13.40
N LYS A 119 7.43 17.02 -12.47
CA LYS A 119 7.32 16.78 -11.03
C LYS A 119 5.87 16.67 -10.56
N ILE A 120 4.99 17.58 -11.02
CA ILE A 120 3.56 17.52 -10.67
C ILE A 120 2.90 16.26 -11.24
N LYS A 121 3.19 15.90 -12.49
CA LYS A 121 2.70 14.63 -13.08
C LYS A 121 3.12 13.43 -12.24
N ALA A 122 4.39 13.37 -11.85
CA ALA A 122 4.91 12.31 -10.99
C ALA A 122 4.20 12.25 -9.64
N LEU A 123 3.94 13.40 -9.00
CA LEU A 123 3.22 13.46 -7.73
C LEU A 123 1.77 12.94 -7.86
N ILE A 124 1.06 13.31 -8.92
CA ILE A 124 -0.32 12.85 -9.17
C ILE A 124 -0.34 11.34 -9.39
N ILE A 125 0.54 10.82 -10.26
CA ILE A 125 0.65 9.38 -10.53
C ILE A 125 0.98 8.62 -9.25
N GLY A 126 1.94 9.12 -8.47
CA GLY A 126 2.35 8.49 -7.23
C GLY A 126 1.26 8.51 -6.16
N ALA A 127 0.53 9.61 -6.00
CA ALA A 127 -0.57 9.71 -5.05
C ALA A 127 -1.72 8.77 -5.42
N LEU A 128 -2.16 8.80 -6.68
CA LEU A 128 -3.24 7.93 -7.17
C LEU A 128 -2.85 6.46 -7.12
N GLY A 129 -1.63 6.12 -7.53
CA GLY A 129 -1.16 4.75 -7.50
C GLY A 129 -0.99 4.24 -6.05
N THR A 130 -0.49 5.05 -5.13
CA THR A 130 -0.42 4.70 -3.70
C THR A 130 -1.81 4.43 -3.15
N PHE A 131 -2.77 5.29 -3.47
CA PHE A 131 -4.17 5.10 -3.10
C PHE A 131 -4.73 3.76 -3.62
N TRP A 132 -4.59 3.47 -4.92
CA TRP A 132 -5.09 2.22 -5.50
C TRP A 132 -4.40 0.97 -4.95
N VAL A 133 -3.08 1.02 -4.75
CA VAL A 133 -2.33 -0.10 -4.14
C VAL A 133 -2.85 -0.41 -2.74
N ASN A 134 -3.18 0.61 -1.94
CA ASN A 134 -3.75 0.38 -0.61
C ASN A 134 -5.14 -0.25 -0.66
N ILE A 135 -6.02 0.24 -1.52
CA ILE A 135 -7.36 -0.32 -1.67
C ILE A 135 -7.29 -1.78 -2.14
N LEU A 136 -6.50 -2.06 -3.18
CA LEU A 136 -6.32 -3.43 -3.70
C LEU A 136 -5.70 -4.35 -2.65
N ARG A 137 -4.76 -3.86 -1.85
CA ARG A 137 -4.20 -4.61 -0.73
C ARG A 137 -5.27 -5.01 0.28
N ILE A 138 -6.15 -4.09 0.68
CA ILE A 138 -7.25 -4.41 1.62
C ILE A 138 -8.16 -5.48 1.01
N VAL A 139 -8.53 -5.34 -0.27
CA VAL A 139 -9.34 -6.35 -0.99
C VAL A 139 -8.66 -7.72 -0.94
N VAL A 140 -7.36 -7.80 -1.22
CA VAL A 140 -6.60 -9.06 -1.18
C VAL A 140 -6.60 -9.66 0.24
N VAL A 141 -6.41 -8.85 1.27
CA VAL A 141 -6.45 -9.32 2.67
C VAL A 141 -7.84 -9.85 3.04
N VAL A 142 -8.90 -9.14 2.67
CA VAL A 142 -10.29 -9.54 2.92
C VAL A 142 -10.61 -10.85 2.21
N LEU A 143 -10.25 -10.98 0.93
CA LEU A 143 -10.46 -12.21 0.16
C LEU A 143 -9.64 -13.38 0.72
N ALA A 144 -8.39 -13.13 1.11
CA ALA A 144 -7.57 -14.17 1.72
C ALA A 144 -8.15 -14.66 3.05
N ALA A 145 -8.67 -13.74 3.87
CA ALA A 145 -9.34 -14.10 5.12
C ALA A 145 -10.64 -14.87 4.87
N TYR A 146 -11.38 -14.50 3.83
CA TYR A 146 -12.62 -15.17 3.42
C TYR A 146 -12.39 -16.62 2.93
N PHE A 147 -11.38 -16.84 2.07
CA PHE A 147 -11.13 -18.15 1.46
C PHE A 147 -10.23 -19.08 2.29
N PHE A 148 -9.22 -18.52 2.96
CA PHE A 148 -8.18 -19.29 3.66
C PHE A 148 -8.20 -19.09 5.18
N GLY A 149 -9.21 -18.40 5.69
CA GLY A 149 -9.41 -18.12 7.11
C GLY A 149 -8.59 -16.95 7.65
N GLN A 150 -8.98 -16.51 8.85
CA GLN A 150 -8.46 -15.31 9.51
C GLN A 150 -6.94 -15.32 9.70
N SER A 151 -6.35 -16.48 10.03
CA SER A 151 -4.91 -16.60 10.25
C SER A 151 -4.09 -16.27 8.99
N THR A 152 -4.53 -16.77 7.83
CA THR A 152 -3.89 -16.47 6.54
C THR A 152 -4.04 -15.00 6.18
N GLY A 153 -5.24 -14.44 6.38
CA GLY A 153 -5.51 -13.01 6.19
C GLY A 153 -4.58 -12.15 7.04
N LEU A 154 -4.35 -12.51 8.30
CA LEU A 154 -3.48 -11.76 9.22
C LEU A 154 -2.01 -11.81 8.80
N ILE A 155 -1.52 -12.96 8.30
CA ILE A 155 -0.14 -13.08 7.78
C ILE A 155 0.03 -12.16 6.56
N ILE A 156 -0.90 -12.21 5.61
CA ILE A 156 -0.84 -11.34 4.42
C ILE A 156 -0.97 -9.86 4.82
N HIS A 157 -1.83 -9.56 5.79
CA HIS A 157 -1.96 -8.22 6.34
C HIS A 157 -0.64 -7.71 6.94
N ASN A 158 0.04 -8.50 7.77
CA ASN A 158 1.23 -8.04 8.49
C ASN A 158 2.46 -7.96 7.58
N TYR A 159 2.66 -8.96 6.71
CA TYR A 159 3.86 -9.06 5.90
C TYR A 159 3.66 -8.60 4.46
N GLY A 160 2.56 -9.04 3.85
CA GLY A 160 2.21 -8.70 2.46
C GLY A 160 1.97 -7.21 2.27
N SER A 161 1.38 -6.54 3.27
CA SER A 161 1.15 -5.10 3.22
C SER A 161 2.44 -4.29 3.11
N LEU A 162 3.44 -4.63 3.90
CA LEU A 162 4.74 -3.95 3.87
C LEU A 162 5.46 -4.22 2.54
N LEU A 163 5.45 -5.47 2.09
CA LEU A 163 6.04 -5.86 0.83
C LEU A 163 5.38 -5.12 -0.36
N ALA A 164 4.06 -5.01 -0.37
CA ALA A 164 3.31 -4.30 -1.41
C ALA A 164 3.73 -2.82 -1.51
N VAL A 165 3.89 -2.14 -0.37
CA VAL A 165 4.33 -0.73 -0.34
C VAL A 165 5.76 -0.57 -0.85
N ILE A 166 6.67 -1.46 -0.44
CA ILE A 166 8.08 -1.39 -0.89
C ILE A 166 8.16 -1.63 -2.40
N LEU A 167 7.50 -2.68 -2.90
CA LEU A 167 7.46 -3.00 -4.33
C LEU A 167 6.83 -1.85 -5.13
N TRP A 168 5.74 -1.28 -4.62
CA TRP A 168 5.09 -0.13 -5.23
C TRP A 168 6.02 1.08 -5.33
N LEU A 169 6.66 1.50 -4.22
CA LEU A 169 7.55 2.65 -4.23
C LEU A 169 8.75 2.43 -5.16
N PHE A 170 9.34 1.23 -5.14
CA PHE A 170 10.44 0.89 -6.05
C PHE A 170 10.00 1.00 -7.51
N PHE A 171 8.87 0.39 -7.87
CA PHE A 171 8.30 0.46 -9.21
C PHE A 171 7.94 1.89 -9.61
N PHE A 172 7.31 2.65 -8.73
CA PHE A 172 6.92 4.03 -8.94
C PHE A 172 8.15 4.90 -9.27
N TRP A 173 9.22 4.79 -8.48
CA TRP A 173 10.43 5.59 -8.71
C TRP A 173 11.12 5.20 -10.00
N TRP A 174 11.27 3.90 -10.26
CA TRP A 174 11.82 3.41 -11.52
C TRP A 174 11.01 3.92 -12.73
N PHE A 175 9.69 3.81 -12.69
CA PHE A 175 8.78 4.28 -13.74
C PHE A 175 8.88 5.80 -13.91
N THR A 176 8.90 6.54 -12.81
CA THR A 176 8.93 8.00 -12.81
C THR A 176 10.23 8.54 -13.39
N TYR A 177 11.38 8.00 -12.98
CA TYR A 177 12.68 8.41 -13.53
C TYR A 177 12.87 8.00 -14.99
N SER A 178 12.26 6.89 -15.42
CA SER A 178 12.44 6.36 -16.77
C SER A 178 11.52 7.03 -17.79
N PHE A 179 10.29 7.40 -17.40
CA PHE A 179 9.23 7.78 -18.35
C PHE A 179 8.52 9.10 -18.05
N VAL A 180 8.54 9.59 -16.82
CA VAL A 180 7.72 10.75 -16.40
C VAL A 180 8.54 12.02 -16.23
N LEU A 181 9.72 11.90 -15.62
CA LEU A 181 10.57 13.05 -15.33
C LEU A 181 11.33 13.50 -16.57
N GLU A 182 11.17 14.78 -16.89
CA GLU A 182 11.85 15.44 -18.01
C GLU A 182 12.92 16.36 -17.42
N GLU A 183 14.15 16.24 -17.91
CA GLU A 183 15.26 17.12 -17.51
C GLU A 183 15.04 18.53 -18.08
N ARG A 184 15.37 19.56 -17.29
CA ARG A 184 15.38 20.94 -17.78
C ARG A 184 16.59 21.10 -18.70
N SER A 185 16.34 21.34 -19.98
CA SER A 185 17.33 21.78 -20.97
C SER A 185 17.77 23.22 -20.72
#